data_AF-A0A376MWF8-F1
#
_entry.id   AF-A0A376MWF8-F1
#
_cell.length_a   1.000
_cell.length_b   1.000
_cell.length_c   1.000
_cell.angle_alpha   90.00
_cell.angle_beta   90.00
_cell.angle_gamma   90.00
#
_symmetry.space_group_name_H-M   'P 1'
#
loop_
_entity.id
_entity.type
_entity.pdbx_description
1 polymer ?
#
loop_
_entity_poly.entity_id
_entity_poly.type
_entity_poly.pdbx_seq_one_letter_code
_entity_poly.pdbx_strand_id
1 'polypeptide(L)' 'MLSGEAAQSVFDGDYDEIEIRQEWQEENTLHEWDEGEFQLEPPLDTEEGRAAADEWDER' A
#
# COMPACT_ATOMS: atom_id res chain seq x y z
N MET A 1 -13.16 -14.28 14.37
CA MET A 1 -12.57 -13.19 13.59
C MET A 1 -13.65 -12.71 12.64
N LEU A 2 -14.03 -11.44 12.71
CA LEU A 2 -14.92 -10.81 11.73
C LEU A 2 -14.03 -9.81 11.00
N SER A 3 -13.68 -10.09 9.76
CA SER A 3 -13.08 -9.08 8.88
C SER A 3 -14.11 -7.98 8.60
N GLY A 4 -13.65 -6.77 8.29
CA GLY A 4 -14.55 -5.72 7.78
C GLY A 4 -15.21 -6.15 6.46
N GLU A 5 -16.31 -5.51 6.11
CA GLU A 5 -17.15 -5.87 4.95
C GLU A 5 -16.32 -6.01 3.65
N ALA A 6 -15.46 -5.03 3.35
CA ALA A 6 -14.60 -5.07 2.17
C ALA A 6 -13.62 -6.27 2.15
N ALA A 7 -13.05 -6.63 3.31
CA ALA A 7 -12.15 -7.77 3.39
C ALA A 7 -12.89 -9.10 3.29
N GLN A 8 -14.14 -9.17 3.78
CA GLN A 8 -14.98 -10.36 3.63
C GLN A 8 -15.37 -10.61 2.17
N SER A 9 -15.67 -9.56 1.40
CA SER A 9 -15.97 -9.66 -0.04
C SER A 9 -14.85 -10.33 -0.85
N VAL A 10 -13.57 -10.10 -0.50
CA VAL A 10 -12.43 -10.78 -1.13
C VAL A 10 -12.45 -12.28 -0.84
N PHE A 11 -12.72 -12.69 0.41
CA PHE A 11 -12.79 -14.10 0.80
C PHE A 11 -13.99 -14.82 0.17
N ASP A 12 -15.10 -14.11 -0.01
CA ASP A 12 -16.33 -14.65 -0.59
C ASP A 12 -16.30 -14.64 -2.13
N GLY A 13 -15.27 -14.06 -2.74
CA GLY A 13 -15.14 -13.92 -4.20
C GLY A 13 -16.11 -12.89 -4.80
N ASP A 14 -16.66 -12.00 -3.97
CA ASP A 14 -17.59 -10.94 -4.35
C ASP A 14 -16.85 -9.63 -4.63
N TYR A 15 -16.03 -9.64 -5.67
CA TYR A 15 -15.28 -8.48 -6.13
C TYR A 15 -15.16 -8.50 -7.66
N ASP A 16 -14.99 -7.32 -8.27
CA ASP A 16 -14.71 -7.22 -9.69
C ASP A 16 -13.20 -7.40 -9.94
N GLU A 17 -12.82 -8.54 -10.52
CA GLU A 17 -11.42 -8.85 -10.82
C GLU A 17 -10.80 -7.89 -11.84
N ILE A 18 -11.60 -7.37 -12.79
CA ILE A 18 -11.12 -6.42 -13.80
C ILE A 18 -10.82 -5.08 -13.14
N GLU A 19 -11.69 -4.63 -12.23
CA GLU A 19 -11.48 -3.42 -11.43
C GLU A 19 -10.20 -3.54 -10.60
N ILE A 20 -10.07 -4.60 -9.79
CA ILE A 20 -8.89 -4.84 -8.93
C ILE A 20 -7.60 -4.82 -9.75
N ARG A 21 -7.55 -5.49 -10.90
CA ARG A 21 -6.34 -5.55 -11.74
C ARG A 21 -5.99 -4.23 -12.41
N GLN A 22 -6.97 -3.38 -12.69
CA GLN A 22 -6.71 -2.06 -13.26
C GLN A 22 -6.26 -1.06 -12.18
N GLU A 23 -6.78 -1.17 -10.96
CA GLU A 23 -6.40 -0.32 -9.84
C GLU A 23 -5.03 -0.72 -9.27
N TRP A 24 -4.74 -2.03 -9.15
CA TRP A 24 -3.50 -2.56 -8.59
C TRP A 24 -2.42 -2.78 -9.66
N GLN A 25 -2.09 -1.72 -10.40
CA GLN A 25 -0.88 -1.70 -11.22
C GLN A 25 0.35 -1.57 -10.31
N GLU A 26 1.48 -2.19 -10.68
CA GLU A 26 2.71 -2.14 -9.89
C GLU A 26 3.11 -0.67 -9.58
N GLU A 27 2.89 0.23 -10.54
CA GLU A 27 3.10 1.67 -10.44
C GLU A 27 2.27 2.33 -9.32
N ASN A 28 1.05 1.85 -9.06
CA ASN A 28 0.17 2.35 -8.00
C ASN A 28 0.47 1.73 -6.62
N THR A 29 1.30 0.68 -6.58
CA THR A 29 1.71 0.03 -5.32
C THR A 29 2.95 0.67 -4.69
N LEU A 30 3.59 1.62 -5.40
CA LEU A 30 4.76 2.35 -4.93
C LEU A 30 4.36 3.75 -4.48
N HIS A 31 5.09 4.29 -3.49
CA HIS A 31 4.95 5.67 -3.07
C HIS A 31 6.01 6.54 -3.76
N GLU A 32 5.60 7.71 -4.27
CA GLU A 32 6.51 8.73 -4.75
C GLU A 32 7.09 9.49 -3.55
N TRP A 33 8.39 9.35 -3.32
CA TRP A 33 9.07 10.00 -2.19
C TRP A 33 9.77 11.29 -2.59
N ASP A 34 10.27 11.32 -3.83
CA ASP A 34 10.84 12.49 -4.51
C ASP A 34 10.26 12.54 -5.93
N GLU A 35 10.36 13.68 -6.59
CA GLU A 35 9.82 13.88 -7.95
C GLU A 35 10.37 12.82 -8.93
N GLY A 36 9.51 11.89 -9.32
CA GLY A 36 9.83 10.78 -10.22
C GLY A 36 10.52 9.57 -9.59
N GLU A 37 10.71 9.54 -8.26
CA GLU A 37 11.36 8.44 -7.53
C GLU A 37 10.34 7.63 -6.71
N PHE A 38 10.13 6.38 -7.10
CA PHE A 38 9.10 5.49 -6.55
C PHE A 38 9.71 4.34 -5.79
N GLN A 39 9.30 4.13 -4.53
CA GLN A 39 9.89 3.14 -3.63
C GLN A 39 8.82 2.49 -2.75
N LEU A 40 9.06 1.23 -2.35
CA LEU A 40 8.23 0.51 -1.37
C LEU A 40 8.52 0.96 0.06
N GLU A 41 9.80 1.12 0.37
CA GLU A 41 10.27 1.51 1.69
C GLU A 41 10.63 3.00 1.69
N PRO A 42 10.37 3.71 2.79
CA PRO A 42 10.76 5.11 2.91
C PRO A 42 12.30 5.28 2.84
N PRO A 43 12.77 6.38 2.23
CA PRO A 43 14.19 6.70 2.19
C PRO A 43 14.72 7.05 3.59
N LEU A 44 15.60 6.21 4.14
CA LEU A 44 16.11 6.37 5.51
C LEU A 44 17.24 7.40 5.65
N ASP A 45 17.64 8.05 4.56
CA ASP A 45 18.62 9.14 4.55
C ASP A 45 17.99 10.51 4.88
N THR A 46 16.66 10.63 4.87
CA THR A 46 15.91 11.84 5.25
C THR A 46 15.29 11.71 6.66
N GLU A 47 14.99 12.85 7.29
CA GLU A 47 14.27 12.87 8.58
C GLU A 47 12.83 12.36 8.43
N GLU A 48 12.17 12.75 7.35
CA GLU A 48 10.79 12.34 7.01
C GLU A 48 10.70 10.83 6.76
N GLY A 49 11.59 10.26 5.96
CA GLY A 49 11.55 8.83 5.67
C GLY A 49 11.89 7.95 6.87
N ARG A 50 12.75 8.42 7.79
CA ARG A 50 12.94 7.74 9.08
C ARG A 50 11.67 7.76 9.93
N ALA A 51 11.01 8.91 10.04
CA ALA A 51 9.76 9.01 10.80
C ALA A 51 8.68 8.10 10.22
N ALA A 52 8.53 8.07 8.88
CA ALA A 52 7.59 7.18 8.22
C ALA A 52 7.92 5.68 8.45
N ALA A 53 9.20 5.31 8.43
CA ALA A 53 9.64 3.95 8.74
C ALA A 53 9.30 3.56 10.19
N ASP A 54 9.61 4.44 11.14
CA ASP A 54 9.36 4.22 12.55
C ASP A 54 7.84 4.06 12.83
N GLU A 55 6.99 4.88 12.22
CA GLU A 55 5.51 4.76 12.33
C GLU A 55 4.96 3.44 11.76
N TRP A 56 5.61 2.87 10.72
CA TRP A 56 5.20 1.60 10.14
C TRP A 56 5.65 0.39 10.96
N ASP A 57 6.82 0.48 11.59
CA ASP A 57 7.40 -0.59 12.42
C ASP A 57 6.86 -0.62 13.86
N GLU A 58 6.12 0.41 14.30
CA GLU A 58 5.35 0.40 15.55
C GLU A 58 4.23 -0.66 15.51
N ARG A 59 4.59 -1.92 15.83
CA ARG A 59 3.66 -3.06 16.01
C ARG A 59 3.60 -3.60 17.43
#